data_AF-A0A843SND5-F1
#
_entry.id   AF-A0A843SND5-F1
#
_cell.length_a   1.000
_cell.length_b   1.000
_cell.length_c   1.000
_cell.angle_alpha   90.00
_cell.angle_beta   90.00
_cell.angle_gamma   90.00
#
_symmetry.space_group_name_H-M   'P 1'
#
loop_
_entity.id
_entity.type
_entity.pdbx_description
1 polymer ?
#
loop_
_entity_poly.entity_id
_entity_poly.type
_entity_poly.pdbx_seq_one_letter_code
_entity_poly.pdbx_strand_id
1 'polypeptide(L)'
;MLTIQFTEAVSLKTVKPAKTIFLNNTGQDVVLKFVTAPDMLLSAYTISNGVSAAIDCIRLGRTDYYSSHGHNHAIAADSTAVLSVVNNVLSMVISP
;
A
#
# COMPACT_ATOMS: atom_id res chain seq x y z
N MET A 1 14.45 -4.20 6.11
CA MET A 1 13.13 -4.59 5.55
C MET A 1 12.09 -4.50 6.63
N LEU A 2 10.96 -3.85 6.35
CA LEU A 2 9.79 -3.74 7.25
C LEU A 2 8.57 -4.31 6.53
N THR A 3 7.68 -4.98 7.25
CA THR A 3 6.41 -5.46 6.69
C THR A 3 5.23 -4.78 7.37
N ILE A 4 4.33 -4.21 6.57
CA ILE A 4 3.03 -3.72 7.02
C ILE A 4 1.97 -4.70 6.54
N GLN A 5 1.16 -5.21 7.46
CA GLN A 5 -0.01 -6.00 7.13
C GLN A 5 -1.23 -5.10 6.97
N PHE A 6 -2.17 -5.53 6.14
CA PHE A 6 -3.44 -4.86 5.94
C PHE A 6 -4.60 -5.82 6.20
N THR A 7 -5.68 -5.29 6.78
CA THR A 7 -6.87 -6.06 7.15
C THR A 7 -8.14 -5.33 6.73
N GLU A 8 -9.26 -6.04 6.68
CA GLU A 8 -10.57 -5.46 6.33
C GLU A 8 -11.16 -4.59 7.46
N ALA A 9 -10.57 -4.65 8.66
CA ALA A 9 -10.98 -3.85 9.80
C ALA A 9 -10.60 -2.38 9.58
N VAL A 10 -11.62 -1.53 9.45
CA VAL A 10 -11.45 -0.09 9.26
C VAL A 10 -10.55 0.49 10.37
N SER A 11 -9.58 1.30 9.96
CA SER A 11 -8.67 1.99 10.88
C SER A 11 -8.35 3.38 10.33
N LEU A 12 -8.10 4.35 11.22
CA LEU A 12 -7.70 5.72 10.84
C LEU A 12 -6.18 5.84 10.59
N LYS A 13 -5.51 4.71 10.33
CA LYS A 13 -4.06 4.63 10.25
C LYS A 13 -3.63 4.57 8.79
N THR A 14 -2.79 5.53 8.44
CA THR A 14 -2.32 5.77 7.07
C THR A 14 -0.89 5.30 6.90
N VAL A 15 -0.54 4.98 5.65
CA VAL A 15 0.85 4.82 5.21
C VAL A 15 1.24 6.04 4.40
N LYS A 16 2.32 6.72 4.78
CA LYS A 16 2.76 8.01 4.25
C LYS A 16 4.05 7.84 3.45
N PRO A 17 3.97 7.41 2.18
CA PRO A 17 5.14 7.31 1.32
C PRO A 17 5.69 8.68 0.94
N ALA A 18 7.01 8.76 0.82
CA ALA A 18 7.72 9.88 0.22
C ALA A 18 8.47 9.34 -1.00
N LYS A 19 8.09 9.74 -2.22
CA LYS A 19 8.69 9.29 -3.50
C LYS A 19 8.94 7.77 -3.56
N THR A 20 8.06 6.98 -2.96
CA THR A 20 8.27 5.53 -2.78
C THR A 20 7.78 4.80 -4.03
N ILE A 21 8.59 3.90 -4.58
CA ILE A 21 8.19 3.05 -5.71
C ILE A 21 7.29 1.92 -5.18
N PHE A 22 6.15 1.67 -5.82
CA PHE A 22 5.26 0.57 -5.47
C PHE A 22 5.27 -0.50 -6.56
N LEU A 23 5.46 -1.76 -6.17
CA LEU A 23 5.33 -2.93 -7.02
C LEU A 23 4.08 -3.70 -6.62
N ASN A 24 3.15 -3.89 -7.54
CA ASN A 24 1.99 -4.74 -7.31
C ASN A 24 2.28 -6.20 -7.67
N ASN A 25 2.64 -7.00 -6.67
CA ASN A 25 2.84 -8.45 -6.81
C ASN A 25 1.67 -9.26 -6.23
N THR A 26 0.46 -8.69 -6.21
CA THR A 26 -0.74 -9.38 -5.69
C THR A 26 -1.40 -10.30 -6.72
N GLY A 27 -1.02 -10.20 -8.00
CA GLY A 27 -1.67 -10.93 -9.11
C GLY A 27 -3.04 -10.39 -9.52
N GLN A 28 -3.49 -9.29 -8.92
CA GLN A 28 -4.73 -8.60 -9.28
C GLN A 28 -4.49 -7.09 -9.30
N ASP A 29 -5.38 -6.34 -9.93
CA ASP A 29 -5.34 -4.89 -9.86
C ASP A 29 -5.61 -4.40 -8.44
N VAL A 30 -4.81 -3.42 -8.00
CA VAL A 30 -5.02 -2.74 -6.72
C VAL A 30 -5.29 -1.26 -6.94
N VAL A 31 -6.13 -0.68 -6.10
CA VAL A 31 -6.32 0.78 -6.06
C VAL A 31 -5.77 1.30 -4.75
N LEU A 32 -4.77 2.17 -4.84
CA LEU A 32 -4.30 2.96 -3.70
C LEU A 32 -5.26 4.13 -3.54
N LYS A 33 -5.98 4.17 -2.42
CA LYS A 33 -6.83 5.31 -2.07
C LYS A 33 -6.07 6.26 -1.18
N PHE A 34 -6.07 7.53 -1.53
CA PHE A 34 -5.34 8.54 -0.78
C PHE A 34 -6.27 9.45 0.01
N VAL A 35 -5.76 10.00 1.10
CA VAL A 35 -6.52 10.92 1.96
C VAL A 35 -6.82 12.24 1.23
N THR A 36 -5.87 12.73 0.43
CA THR A 36 -5.90 14.08 -0.15
C THR A 36 -5.59 14.13 -1.65
N ALA A 37 -5.47 12.96 -2.30
CA ALA A 37 -5.16 12.85 -3.72
C ALA A 37 -6.14 11.91 -4.41
N PRO A 38 -6.31 12.00 -5.75
CA PRO A 38 -7.11 11.05 -6.51
C PRO A 38 -6.58 9.62 -6.38
N ASP A 39 -7.49 8.66 -6.32
CA ASP A 39 -7.17 7.23 -6.32
C ASP A 39 -6.23 6.86 -7.48
N MET A 40 -5.30 5.94 -7.22
CA MET A 40 -4.38 5.42 -8.21
C MET A 40 -4.58 3.93 -8.42
N LEU A 41 -4.93 3.55 -9.64
CA LEU A 41 -4.91 2.17 -10.09
C LEU A 41 -3.47 1.71 -10.34
N LEU A 42 -3.09 0.59 -9.78
CA LEU A 42 -1.84 -0.10 -10.06
C LEU A 42 -2.18 -1.52 -10.53
N SER A 43 -2.05 -1.76 -11.84
CA SER A 43 -2.41 -3.04 -12.44
C SER A 43 -1.55 -4.19 -11.92
N ALA A 44 -2.05 -5.42 -12.03
CA ALA A 44 -1.30 -6.61 -11.64
C ALA A 44 0.10 -6.65 -12.28
N TYR A 45 1.13 -6.93 -11.46
CA TYR A 45 2.53 -7.04 -11.85
C TYR A 45 3.15 -5.76 -12.45
N THR A 46 2.61 -4.59 -12.10
CA THR A 46 3.14 -3.29 -12.53
C THR A 46 3.87 -2.53 -11.43
N ILE A 47 4.60 -1.49 -11.85
CA ILE A 47 5.42 -0.63 -10.99
C ILE A 47 4.92 0.82 -11.14
N SER A 48 4.89 1.56 -10.03
CA SER A 48 4.56 2.99 -10.04
C SER A 48 5.78 3.89 -10.24
N ASN A 49 5.57 5.11 -10.75
CA ASN A 49 6.62 6.12 -10.92
C ASN A 49 6.89 6.95 -9.64
N GLY A 50 6.69 6.36 -8.46
CA GLY A 50 6.88 7.01 -7.16
C GLY A 50 5.60 7.64 -6.62
N VAL A 51 5.22 7.23 -5.40
CA VAL A 51 4.02 7.69 -4.69
C VAL A 51 4.44 8.61 -3.55
N SER A 52 3.76 9.77 -3.44
CA SER A 52 4.06 10.79 -2.42
C SER A 52 2.77 11.37 -1.81
N ALA A 53 1.81 10.50 -1.49
CA ALA A 53 0.54 10.86 -0.87
C ALA A 53 0.17 9.82 0.19
N ALA A 54 -0.45 10.27 1.29
CA ALA A 54 -0.87 9.38 2.37
C ALA A 54 -1.96 8.43 1.88
N ILE A 55 -1.67 7.13 1.93
CA ILE A 55 -2.58 6.04 1.59
C ILE A 55 -3.50 5.83 2.79
N ASP A 56 -4.80 6.01 2.56
CA ASP A 56 -5.88 5.74 3.51
C ASP A 56 -6.15 4.24 3.60
N CYS A 57 -6.42 3.62 2.44
CA CYS A 57 -6.58 2.18 2.32
C CYS A 57 -6.15 1.67 0.93
N ILE A 58 -6.05 0.35 0.80
CA ILE A 58 -5.74 -0.33 -0.46
C ILE A 58 -6.95 -1.19 -0.82
N ARG A 59 -7.53 -0.94 -1.99
CA ARG A 59 -8.58 -1.79 -2.54
C ARG A 59 -7.96 -2.90 -3.37
N LEU A 60 -8.36 -4.14 -3.10
CA LEU A 60 -8.03 -5.32 -3.89
C LEU A 60 -9.35 -5.98 -4.31
N GLY A 61 -9.64 -5.99 -5.61
CA GLY A 61 -10.96 -6.38 -6.11
C GLY A 61 -12.07 -5.47 -5.59
N ARG A 62 -12.96 -6.01 -4.74
CA ARG A 62 -14.09 -5.27 -4.13
C ARG A 62 -13.88 -4.93 -2.65
N THR A 63 -12.76 -5.33 -2.08
CA THR A 63 -12.51 -5.23 -0.63
C THR A 63 -11.49 -4.13 -0.35
N ASP A 64 -11.78 -3.29 0.63
CA ASP A 64 -10.88 -2.25 1.12
C ASP A 64 -10.09 -2.77 2.33
N TYR A 65 -8.76 -2.65 2.27
CA TYR A 65 -7.83 -3.10 3.29
C TYR A 65 -7.10 -1.92 3.91
N TYR A 66 -7.09 -1.86 5.25
CA TYR A 66 -6.54 -0.77 6.06
C TYR A 66 -5.27 -1.24 6.77
N SER A 67 -4.36 -0.31 7.05
CA SER A 67 -3.13 -0.66 7.77
C SER A 67 -3.45 -1.20 9.16
N SER A 68 -2.93 -2.38 9.48
CA SER A 68 -3.05 -2.99 10.81
C SER A 68 -1.96 -2.52 11.78
N HIS A 69 -1.05 -1.66 11.33
CA HIS A 69 0.05 -1.16 12.16
C HIS A 69 -0.47 -0.43 13.39
N GLY A 70 0.36 -0.21 14.43
CA GLY A 70 -0.10 0.44 15.67
C GLY A 70 -0.46 1.93 15.48
N HIS A 71 0.16 2.59 14.50
CA HIS A 71 0.13 4.03 14.27
C HIS A 71 0.29 4.33 12.77
N ASN A 72 0.11 5.60 12.38
CA ASN A 72 0.46 6.06 11.04
C ASN A 72 1.93 5.74 10.74
N HIS A 73 2.23 5.14 9.60
CA HIS A 73 3.59 4.76 9.23
C HIS A 73 4.13 5.64 8.11
N ALA A 74 5.37 6.13 8.21
CA ALA A 74 6.03 6.88 7.15
C ALA A 74 7.04 6.01 6.41
N ILE A 75 6.95 5.97 5.08
CA ILE A 75 7.95 5.31 4.24
C ILE A 75 8.93 6.38 3.74
N ALA A 76 10.22 6.12 3.91
CA ALA A 76 11.27 7.05 3.53
C ALA A 76 11.35 7.25 1.99
N ALA A 77 12.01 8.34 1.61
CA ALA A 77 12.41 8.59 0.22
C ALA A 77 13.25 7.43 -0.32
N ASP A 78 13.16 7.22 -1.63
CA ASP A 78 13.92 6.22 -2.40
C ASP A 78 13.71 4.76 -1.97
N SER A 79 12.78 4.51 -1.05
CA SER A 79 12.36 3.17 -0.66
C SER A 79 11.47 2.53 -1.73
N THR A 80 11.49 1.19 -1.74
CA THR A 80 10.61 0.35 -2.56
C THR A 80 9.62 -0.40 -1.68
N ALA A 81 8.34 -0.32 -2.03
CA ALA A 81 7.23 -1.02 -1.39
C ALA A 81 6.69 -2.11 -2.32
N VAL A 82 6.73 -3.37 -1.90
CA VAL A 82 6.19 -4.51 -2.65
C VAL A 82 4.89 -4.96 -2.00
N LEU A 83 3.79 -4.86 -2.73
CA LEU A 83 2.48 -5.38 -2.33
C LEU A 83 2.35 -6.85 -2.75
N SER A 84 1.97 -7.72 -1.82
CA SER A 84 1.73 -9.13 -2.10
C SER A 84 0.60 -9.69 -1.25
N VAL A 85 -0.01 -10.77 -1.72
CA VAL A 85 -0.97 -11.55 -0.94
C VAL A 85 -0.33 -12.88 -0.61
N VAL A 86 -0.15 -13.16 0.68
CA VAL A 86 0.39 -14.43 1.17
C VAL A 86 -0.56 -14.97 2.22
N ASN A 87 -1.03 -16.21 2.05
CA ASN A 87 -2.01 -16.84 2.95
C ASN A 87 -3.25 -15.96 3.20
N ASN A 88 -3.81 -15.37 2.14
CA ASN A 88 -4.93 -14.42 2.19
C ASN A 88 -4.69 -13.12 2.98
N VAL A 89 -3.44 -12.80 3.32
CA VAL A 89 -3.09 -11.53 3.98
C VAL A 89 -2.42 -10.60 2.98
N LEU A 90 -3.04 -9.43 2.74
CA LEU A 90 -2.40 -8.35 2.00
C LEU A 90 -1.27 -7.75 2.83
N SER A 91 -0.06 -7.78 2.29
CA SER A 91 1.15 -7.28 2.94
C SER A 91 1.91 -6.33 2.04
N MET A 92 2.57 -5.35 2.64
CA MET A 92 3.51 -4.44 2.00
C MET A 92 4.89 -4.64 2.63
N VAL A 93 5.86 -5.10 1.84
CA VAL A 93 7.26 -5.19 2.26
C VAL A 93 8.01 -3.96 1.77
N ILE A 94 8.62 -3.24 2.70
CA ILE A 94 9.37 -2.00 2.46
C ILE A 94 10.86 -2.30 2.58
N SER A 95 11.59 -1.93 1.53
CA SER A 95 13.05 -2.00 1.45
C SER A 95 13.61 -0.60 1.17
N PRO A 96 14.71 -0.20 1.83
CA PRO A 96 15.46 1.00 1.45
C PRO A 96 16.00 0.92 0.02
#